data_AF-A0A4U2MBG6-F1
#
_entry.id   AF-A0A4U2MBG6-F1
#
_cell.length_a   1.000
_cell.length_b   1.000
_cell.length_c   1.000
_cell.angle_alpha   90.00
_cell.angle_beta   90.00
_cell.angle_gamma   90.00
#
_symmetry.space_group_name_H-M   'P 1'
#
loop_
_entity.id
_entity.type
_entity.pdbx_description
1 polymer ?
#
loop_
_entity_poly.entity_id
_entity_poly.type
_entity_poly.pdbx_seq_one_letter_code
_entity_poly.pdbx_strand_id
1 'polypeptide(L)' 'FFYDSESIKQDFNKYGLVQVSEIDEPNKIMENKPSINFLMVQCKKEL' A
#
# COMPACT_ATOMS: atom_id res chain seq x y z
N PHE A 1 5.88 -3.76 -12.90
CA PHE A 1 6.59 -3.00 -11.87
C PHE A 1 5.79 -3.15 -10.60
N PHE A 2 6.40 -3.57 -9.49
CA PHE A 2 5.73 -3.68 -8.19
C PHE A 2 6.37 -2.67 -7.25
N TYR A 3 5.55 -1.97 -6.49
CA TYR A 3 6.04 -1.08 -5.44
C TYR A 3 6.57 -1.90 -4.26
N ASP A 4 7.61 -1.38 -3.64
CA ASP A 4 8.10 -1.78 -2.31
C ASP A 4 8.06 -0.58 -1.36
N SER A 5 8.37 -0.80 -0.09
CA SER A 5 8.28 0.26 0.91
C SER A 5 9.25 1.42 0.65
N GLU A 6 10.39 1.18 -0.01
CA GLU A 6 11.41 2.20 -0.27
C GLU A 6 11.00 3.10 -1.44
N SER A 7 10.57 2.50 -2.55
CA SER A 7 10.03 3.20 -3.71
C SER A 7 8.80 4.04 -3.36
N ILE A 8 7.91 3.53 -2.49
CA ILE A 8 6.76 4.32 -1.99
C ILE A 8 7.25 5.54 -1.21
N LYS A 9 8.19 5.40 -0.28
CA LYS A 9 8.70 6.56 0.49
C LYS A 9 9.37 7.58 -0.42
N GLN A 10 10.17 7.12 -1.38
CA GLN A 10 10.88 7.99 -2.33
C GLN A 10 9.89 8.84 -3.14
N ASP A 11 8.83 8.24 -3.66
CA ASP A 11 7.89 8.94 -4.53
C ASP A 11 6.89 9.81 -3.75
N PHE A 12 6.51 9.40 -2.54
CA PHE A 12 5.40 10.00 -1.81
C PHE A 12 5.79 10.93 -0.64
N ASN A 13 7.00 10.84 -0.07
CA ASN A 13 7.42 11.69 1.06
C ASN A 13 7.35 13.19 0.75
N LYS A 14 7.52 13.57 -0.52
CA LYS A 14 7.43 14.98 -0.94
C LYS A 14 6.02 15.58 -0.81
N TYR A 15 5.00 14.74 -0.60
CA TYR A 15 3.61 15.18 -0.44
C TYR A 15 3.16 15.25 1.03
N GLY A 16 4.07 15.00 1.98
CA GLY A 16 3.82 15.03 3.42
C GLY A 16 4.06 13.69 4.09
N LEU A 17 3.39 13.45 5.22
CA LEU A 17 3.58 12.23 6.01
C LEU A 17 3.07 11.00 5.24
N VAL A 18 3.96 10.02 5.01
CA VAL A 18 3.63 8.74 4.36
C VAL A 18 3.71 7.61 5.38
N GLN A 19 2.63 6.85 5.50
CA GLN A 19 2.56 5.59 6.23
C GLN A 19 2.32 4.45 5.24
N VAL A 20 3.08 3.37 5.39
CA VAL A 20 2.93 2.15 4.59
C VAL A 20 2.62 0.99 5.54
N SER A 21 1.61 0.21 5.19
CA SER A 21 1.19 -0.99 5.92
C SER A 21 0.83 -2.10 4.95
N GLU A 22 1.01 -3.36 5.34
CA GLU A 22 0.57 -4.51 4.57
C GLU A 22 -0.85 -4.91 4.98
N ILE A 23 -1.69 -5.23 4.00
CA ILE A 23 -3.04 -5.75 4.22
C ILE A 23 -3.27 -6.99 3.35
N ASP A 24 -4.02 -7.96 3.88
CA ASP A 24 -4.47 -9.12 3.12
C ASP A 24 -5.93 -8.94 2.73
N GLU A 25 -6.19 -8.68 1.44
CA GLU A 25 -7.56 -8.55 0.94
C GLU A 25 -8.11 -9.93 0.53
N PRO A 26 -9.30 -10.32 0.99
CA PRO A 26 -9.96 -11.54 0.54
C PRO A 26 -10.17 -11.54 -0.98
N ASN A 27 -9.94 -12.68 -1.64
CA ASN A 27 -10.20 -12.80 -3.06
C ASN A 27 -11.73 -12.80 -3.33
N LYS A 28 -12.26 -11.68 -3.83
CA LYS A 28 -13.70 -11.52 -4.10
C LYS A 28 -14.19 -12.20 -5.39
N ILE A 29 -13.27 -12.69 -6.23
CA ILE A 29 -13.61 -13.23 -7.57
C ILE A 29 -13.83 -14.75 -7.51
N MET A 30 -13.13 -15.47 -6.62
CA MET A 30 -13.28 -16.91 -6.48
C MET A 30 -13.25 -17.32 -5.00
N GLU A 31 -14.31 -17.99 -4.58
CA GLU A 31 -14.38 -18.64 -3.27
C GLU A 31 -13.18 -19.61 -3.11
N ASN A 32 -12.56 -19.61 -1.92
CA ASN A 32 -11.42 -20.46 -1.54
C ASN A 32 -10.04 -20.17 -2.18
N LYS A 33 -9.85 -19.00 -2.81
CA LYS A 33 -8.49 -18.55 -3.14
C LYS A 33 -7.80 -17.87 -1.94
N PRO A 34 -6.46 -17.96 -1.82
CA PRO A 34 -5.70 -17.21 -0.82
C PRO A 34 -5.97 -15.72 -0.94
N SER A 35 -5.93 -15.02 0.20
CA SER A 35 -5.94 -13.57 0.24
C SER A 35 -4.79 -12.99 -0.57
N ILE A 36 -5.01 -11.82 -1.16
CA ILE A 36 -4.00 -11.10 -1.91
C ILE A 36 -3.38 -10.05 -0.98
N ASN A 37 -2.06 -10.10 -0.84
CA ASN A 37 -1.33 -9.10 -0.06
C ASN A 37 -1.18 -7.80 -0.85
N PHE A 38 -1.43 -6.67 -0.19
CA PHE A 38 -1.31 -5.33 -0.74
C PHE A 38 -0.52 -4.42 0.21
N LEU A 39 0.22 -3.47 -0.38
CA LEU A 39 0.77 -2.32 0.34
C LEU A 39 -0.29 -1.21 0.36
N MET A 40 -0.84 -0.93 1.54
CA MET A 40 -1.70 0.22 1.76
C MET A 40 -0.85 1.44 2.12
N VAL A 41 -0.94 2.48 1.29
CA VAL A 41 -0.23 3.75 1.45
C VAL A 41 -1.22 4.82 1.91
N GLN A 42 -0.96 5.40 3.08
CA GLN A 42 -1.72 6.53 3.60
C GLN A 42 -0.83 7.78 3.61
N CYS A 43 -1.32 8.85 3.01
CA CYS A 43 -0.61 10.13 2.94
C CYS A 43 -1.41 11.21 3.66
N LYS A 44 -0.71 12.06 4.43
CA LYS A 44 -1.27 13.30 4.98
C LYS A 44 -0.50 14.48 4.43
N LYS A 45 -1.18 15.33 3.67
CA LYS A 45 -0.63 16.60 3.19
C LYS A 45 -0.22 17.45 4.39
N GLU A 46 1.02 17.95 4.37
CA GLU A 46 1.50 18.93 5.35
C GLU A 46 0.78 20.27 5.15
N LEU A 47 0.45 20.94 6.26
CA LEU A 47 -0.26 22.23 6.28
C LEU A 47 0.63 23.36 5.76
#